data_AF-A0A1V5PGE3-F1
#
_entry.id   AF-A0A1V5PGE3-F1
#
_cell.length_a   1.000
_cell.length_b   1.000
_cell.length_c   1.000
_cell.angle_alpha   90.00
_cell.angle_beta   90.00
_cell.angle_gamma   90.00
#
_symmetry.space_group_name_H-M   'P 1'
#
loop_
_entity.id
_entity.type
_entity.pdbx_description
1 polymer ?
#
loop_
_entity_poly.entity_id
_entity_poly.type
_entity_poly.pdbx_seq_one_letter_code
_entity_poly.pdbx_strand_id
1 'polypeptide(L)'
;MKHTPWLLRATLGVLLVTCVISCLPSFEDSDFIGVPIDIPQTGPVDLTIVLTNAEQQVQQVLPEAYLVSFTFAGSCNSLSQLRGEINLGFLEVRSTLIQSQVLSGLASTNTISQTMDIYFADHSEKYRNTSQLVLEDAETIVNIARRAEAYIVSSRFQPCDVTMTRIDLTWHFLCTEPNSGPLGRQKCMFEIDPVTHAIVNEQDN
;
A
#
# COMPACT_ATOMS: atom_id res chain seq x y z
N MET A 1 -43.07 -45.41 -38.05
CA MET A 1 -42.71 -44.00 -37.91
C MET A 1 -42.65 -43.65 -36.42
N LYS A 2 -41.46 -43.61 -35.82
CA LYS A 2 -41.22 -43.22 -34.42
C LYS A 2 -39.99 -42.31 -34.42
N HIS A 3 -40.20 -41.00 -34.48
CA HIS A 3 -39.12 -40.02 -34.45
C HIS A 3 -39.08 -39.32 -33.07
N THR A 4 -37.98 -39.58 -32.37
CA THR A 4 -37.15 -38.62 -31.61
C THR A 4 -37.75 -37.83 -30.44
N PRO A 5 -37.65 -38.36 -29.20
CA PRO A 5 -37.67 -37.58 -27.96
C PRO A 5 -36.28 -37.06 -27.50
N TRP A 6 -35.22 -37.29 -28.29
CA TRP A 6 -33.83 -36.99 -27.88
C TRP A 6 -33.42 -35.51 -27.99
N LEU A 7 -34.00 -34.76 -28.95
CA LEU A 7 -33.61 -33.36 -29.22
C LEU A 7 -34.04 -32.39 -28.11
N LEU A 8 -35.14 -32.66 -27.40
CA LEU A 8 -35.65 -31.82 -26.32
C LEU A 8 -34.83 -31.90 -25.02
N ARG A 9 -34.11 -32.99 -24.80
CA ARG A 9 -33.23 -33.14 -23.62
C ARG A 9 -31.88 -32.45 -23.81
N ALA A 10 -31.39 -32.38 -25.04
CA ALA A 10 -30.12 -31.74 -25.36
C ALA A 10 -30.21 -30.20 -25.25
N THR A 11 -31.32 -29.59 -25.66
CA THR A 11 -31.50 -28.13 -25.62
C THR A 11 -31.67 -27.58 -24.19
N LEU A 12 -32.32 -28.33 -23.29
CA LEU A 12 -32.49 -27.92 -21.89
C LEU A 12 -31.15 -27.93 -21.12
N GLY A 13 -30.26 -28.87 -21.44
CA GLY A 13 -28.92 -28.97 -20.84
C GLY A 13 -27.99 -27.81 -21.26
N VAL A 14 -28.06 -27.37 -22.53
CA VAL A 14 -27.24 -26.24 -23.01
C VAL A 14 -27.70 -24.91 -22.41
N LEU A 15 -29.02 -24.71 -22.21
CA LEU A 15 -29.55 -23.48 -21.62
C LEU A 15 -29.18 -23.31 -20.14
N LEU A 16 -29.15 -24.42 -19.39
CA LEU A 16 -28.73 -24.43 -17.98
C LEU A 16 -27.24 -24.09 -17.82
N VAL A 17 -26.38 -24.51 -18.76
CA VAL A 17 -24.94 -24.21 -18.72
C VAL A 17 -24.67 -22.74 -19.09
N THR A 18 -25.46 -22.13 -19.98
CA THR A 18 -25.26 -20.70 -20.35
C THR A 18 -25.70 -19.72 -19.25
N CYS A 19 -26.64 -20.08 -18.38
CA CYS A 19 -27.06 -19.19 -17.27
C CYS A 19 -26.03 -19.11 -16.14
N VAL A 20 -25.15 -20.10 -15.96
CA VAL A 20 -24.18 -20.11 -14.86
C VAL A 20 -22.94 -19.26 -15.15
N ILE A 21 -22.67 -18.95 -16.42
CA ILE A 21 -21.47 -18.19 -16.83
C ILE A 21 -21.70 -16.67 -16.69
N SER A 22 -22.95 -16.21 -16.61
CA SER A 22 -23.31 -14.78 -16.56
C SER A 22 -23.24 -14.14 -15.18
N CYS A 23 -22.90 -14.89 -14.12
CA CYS A 23 -22.86 -14.39 -12.74
C CYS A 23 -21.45 -14.46 -12.14
N LEU A 24 -20.42 -14.10 -12.90
CA LEU A 24 -19.15 -13.71 -12.28
C LEU A 24 -19.27 -12.21 -11.94
N PRO A 25 -19.41 -11.84 -10.66
CA PRO A 25 -19.45 -10.44 -10.27
C PRO A 25 -18.13 -9.78 -10.66
N SER A 26 -18.20 -8.79 -11.56
CA SER A 26 -17.09 -7.87 -11.79
C SER A 26 -16.90 -7.02 -10.54
N PHE A 27 -15.67 -6.86 -10.08
CA PHE A 27 -15.38 -5.92 -9.02
C PHE A 27 -15.62 -4.49 -9.53
N GLU A 28 -16.26 -3.66 -8.72
CA GLU A 28 -16.49 -2.25 -9.02
C GLU A 28 -15.52 -1.41 -8.18
N ASP A 29 -14.73 -0.57 -8.85
CA ASP A 29 -13.83 0.37 -8.19
C ASP A 29 -14.63 1.29 -7.24
N SER A 30 -14.03 1.61 -6.10
CA SER A 30 -14.68 2.46 -5.09
C SER A 30 -13.67 3.28 -4.31
N ASP A 31 -14.15 4.39 -3.77
CA ASP A 31 -13.36 5.35 -3.00
C ASP A 31 -14.05 5.74 -1.69
N PHE A 32 -13.24 5.88 -0.65
CA PHE A 32 -13.65 6.41 0.65
C PHE A 32 -12.72 7.56 1.00
N ILE A 33 -13.25 8.78 1.03
CA ILE A 33 -12.45 10.00 1.21
C ILE A 33 -12.72 10.59 2.60
N GLY A 34 -11.65 11.00 3.28
CA GLY A 34 -11.72 11.72 4.54
C GLY A 34 -12.21 10.86 5.71
N VAL A 35 -11.92 9.56 5.72
CA VAL A 35 -12.24 8.69 6.86
C VAL A 35 -11.46 9.17 8.09
N PRO A 36 -12.13 9.56 9.18
CA PRO A 36 -11.44 10.09 10.35
C PRO A 36 -10.66 8.97 11.06
N ILE A 37 -9.47 9.30 11.54
CA ILE A 37 -8.62 8.39 12.34
C ILE A 37 -8.13 9.11 13.59
N ASP A 38 -8.12 8.42 14.72
CA ASP A 38 -7.69 9.02 15.98
C ASP A 38 -6.19 8.80 16.19
N ILE A 39 -5.38 9.78 15.74
CA ILE A 39 -3.92 9.76 15.95
C ILE A 39 -3.57 10.76 17.06
N PRO A 40 -2.84 10.31 18.11
CA PRO A 40 -2.34 11.21 19.15
C PRO A 40 -1.63 12.44 18.57
N GLN A 41 -2.08 13.62 18.98
CA GLN A 41 -1.57 14.89 18.45
C GLN A 41 -0.24 15.32 19.04
N THR A 42 0.25 14.65 20.08
CA THR A 42 1.51 14.95 20.75
C THR A 42 2.46 13.75 20.66
N GLY A 43 3.72 14.03 20.32
CA GLY A 43 4.75 13.00 20.14
C GLY A 43 4.77 12.38 18.74
N PRO A 44 5.51 11.26 18.59
CA PRO A 44 5.55 10.46 17.36
C PRO A 44 4.17 9.86 17.04
N VAL A 45 3.86 9.73 15.76
CA VAL A 45 2.67 9.01 15.30
C VAL A 45 2.75 7.54 15.74
N ASP A 46 1.69 7.04 16.37
CA ASP A 46 1.57 5.61 16.67
C ASP A 46 1.24 4.86 15.37
N LEU A 47 2.28 4.27 14.77
CA LEU A 47 2.15 3.55 13.51
C LEU A 47 1.24 2.32 13.63
N THR A 48 1.11 1.74 14.83
CA THR A 48 0.19 0.62 15.09
C THR A 48 -1.25 1.03 14.83
N ILE A 49 -1.63 2.23 15.27
CA ILE A 49 -2.97 2.78 15.04
C ILE A 49 -3.20 2.98 13.55
N VAL A 50 -2.24 3.57 12.83
CA VAL A 50 -2.36 3.82 11.38
C VAL A 50 -2.51 2.51 10.61
N LEU A 51 -1.62 1.55 10.85
CA LEU A 51 -1.65 0.24 10.19
C LEU A 51 -2.93 -0.52 10.49
N THR A 52 -3.32 -0.61 11.77
CA THR A 52 -4.53 -1.35 12.17
C THR A 52 -5.79 -0.72 11.59
N ASN A 53 -5.93 0.61 11.62
CA ASN A 53 -7.10 1.27 11.03
C ASN A 53 -7.15 1.06 9.52
N ALA A 54 -6.03 1.21 8.81
CA ALA A 54 -5.99 1.00 7.36
C ALA A 54 -6.37 -0.43 6.99
N GLU A 55 -5.77 -1.41 7.66
CA GLU A 55 -6.08 -2.83 7.48
C GLU A 55 -7.56 -3.11 7.74
N GLN A 56 -8.11 -2.60 8.85
CA GLN A 56 -9.50 -2.82 9.23
C GLN A 56 -10.50 -2.18 8.26
N GLN A 57 -10.17 -1.02 7.66
CA GLN A 57 -11.02 -0.41 6.63
C GLN A 57 -10.91 -1.14 5.29
N VAL A 58 -9.70 -1.54 4.89
CA VAL A 58 -9.50 -2.30 3.65
C VAL A 58 -10.17 -3.67 3.71
N GLN A 59 -10.06 -4.38 4.85
CA GLN A 59 -10.64 -5.71 5.03
C GLN A 59 -12.16 -5.74 5.12
N GLN A 60 -12.83 -4.59 5.26
CA GLN A 60 -14.29 -4.52 5.10
C GLN A 60 -14.72 -4.79 3.64
N VAL A 61 -13.88 -4.45 2.66
CA VAL A 61 -14.14 -4.64 1.23
C VAL A 61 -13.37 -5.83 0.67
N LEU A 62 -12.13 -6.02 1.13
CA LEU A 62 -11.21 -7.07 0.71
C LEU A 62 -10.74 -7.90 1.94
N PRO A 63 -11.55 -8.87 2.41
CA PRO A 63 -11.34 -9.56 3.69
C PRO A 63 -10.01 -10.30 3.83
N GLU A 64 -9.43 -10.75 2.72
CA GLU A 64 -8.17 -11.51 2.70
C GLU A 64 -7.00 -10.64 2.22
N ALA A 65 -7.17 -9.32 2.21
CA ALA A 65 -6.14 -8.40 1.78
C ALA A 65 -4.95 -8.40 2.74
N TYR A 66 -3.75 -8.44 2.16
CA TYR A 66 -2.49 -8.36 2.89
C TYR A 66 -1.66 -7.18 2.38
N LEU A 67 -0.82 -6.63 3.26
CA LEU A 67 0.05 -5.51 2.95
C LEU A 67 1.10 -5.89 1.91
N VAL A 68 1.33 -5.02 0.93
CA VAL A 68 2.33 -5.18 -0.13
C VAL A 68 3.24 -3.97 -0.30
N SER A 69 2.84 -2.80 0.19
CA SER A 69 3.67 -1.60 0.12
C SER A 69 3.48 -0.70 1.33
N PHE A 70 4.57 -0.04 1.70
CA PHE A 70 4.60 0.98 2.73
C PHE A 70 5.43 2.15 2.23
N THR A 71 4.90 3.36 2.30
CA THR A 71 5.64 4.59 2.00
C THR A 71 5.22 5.70 2.95
N PHE A 72 6.18 6.42 3.51
CA PHE A 72 5.97 7.69 4.19
C PHE A 72 6.46 8.83 3.28
N ALA A 73 5.73 9.93 3.22
CA ALA A 73 6.13 11.16 2.55
C ALA A 73 5.89 12.37 3.47
N GLY A 74 6.85 13.28 3.58
CA GLY A 74 6.72 14.47 4.41
C GLY A 74 7.95 15.35 4.40
N SER A 75 8.04 16.28 5.34
CA SER A 75 9.24 17.08 5.54
C SER A 75 10.33 16.28 6.25
N CYS A 76 11.59 16.51 5.90
CA CYS A 76 12.74 15.94 6.59
C CYS A 76 12.76 16.22 8.10
N ASN A 77 12.21 17.36 8.55
CA ASN A 77 12.13 17.73 9.97
C ASN A 77 11.04 16.97 10.75
N SER A 78 10.17 16.26 10.04
CA SER A 78 9.01 15.55 10.59
C SER A 78 9.18 14.04 10.52
N LEU A 79 10.33 13.57 10.01
CA LEU A 79 10.55 12.16 9.68
C LEU A 79 10.56 11.28 10.94
N SER A 80 11.30 11.64 12.00
CA SER A 80 11.31 10.85 13.26
C SER A 80 9.95 10.76 13.95
N GLN A 81 9.05 11.69 13.65
CA GLN A 81 7.69 11.69 14.18
C GLN A 81 6.69 11.03 13.23
N LEU A 82 7.12 10.67 12.01
CA LEU A 82 6.28 10.21 10.91
C LEU A 82 5.09 11.14 10.66
N ARG A 83 5.29 12.46 10.81
CA ARG A 83 4.25 13.47 10.54
C ARG A 83 4.24 13.88 9.07
N GLY A 84 3.24 13.41 8.35
CA GLY A 84 3.09 13.60 6.91
C GLY A 84 2.01 12.67 6.36
N GLU A 85 2.30 12.04 5.24
CA GLU A 85 1.42 11.10 4.57
C GLU A 85 2.01 9.68 4.63
N ILE A 86 1.22 8.72 5.09
CA ILE A 86 1.56 7.30 5.12
C ILE A 86 0.67 6.58 4.10
N ASN A 87 1.29 6.05 3.06
CA ASN A 87 0.65 5.30 1.99
C ASN A 87 0.89 3.80 2.18
N LEU A 88 -0.20 3.05 2.24
CA LEU A 88 -0.23 1.61 2.42
C LEU A 88 -0.95 0.97 1.24
N GLY A 89 -0.30 0.02 0.59
CA GLY A 89 -0.92 -0.79 -0.45
C GLY A 89 -1.22 -2.18 0.05
N PHE A 90 -2.42 -2.66 -0.25
CA PHE A 90 -2.90 -3.98 0.08
C PHE A 90 -3.35 -4.70 -1.18
N LEU A 91 -3.15 -6.03 -1.23
CA LEU A 91 -3.66 -6.88 -2.30
C LEU A 91 -4.49 -8.02 -1.74
N GLU A 92 -5.54 -8.38 -2.46
CA GLU A 92 -6.25 -9.64 -2.30
C GLU A 92 -6.19 -10.41 -3.62
N VAL A 93 -5.67 -11.63 -3.60
CA VAL A 93 -5.59 -12.50 -4.77
C VAL A 93 -6.67 -13.57 -4.69
N ARG A 94 -7.71 -13.44 -5.53
CA ARG A 94 -8.79 -14.42 -5.65
C ARG A 94 -8.46 -15.39 -6.76
N SER A 95 -8.17 -16.64 -6.41
CA SER A 95 -7.95 -17.69 -7.41
C SER A 95 -9.30 -18.27 -7.86
N THR A 96 -9.64 -18.09 -9.15
CA THR A 96 -10.75 -18.82 -9.79
C THR A 96 -10.22 -19.98 -10.63
N LEU A 97 -11.10 -20.85 -11.12
CA LEU A 97 -10.72 -21.97 -12.00
C LEU A 97 -10.08 -21.53 -13.33
N ILE A 98 -10.29 -20.28 -13.76
CA ILE A 98 -9.91 -19.79 -15.08
C ILE A 98 -8.80 -18.73 -15.00
N GLN A 99 -8.85 -17.85 -14.00
CA GLN A 99 -7.85 -16.80 -13.80
C GLN A 99 -7.72 -16.40 -12.33
N SER A 100 -6.55 -15.87 -11.95
CA SER A 100 -6.41 -15.14 -10.70
C SER A 100 -6.90 -13.70 -10.90
N GLN A 101 -7.81 -13.26 -10.03
CA GLN A 101 -8.20 -11.87 -9.92
C GLN A 101 -7.32 -11.21 -8.85
N VAL A 102 -6.72 -10.07 -9.16
CA VAL A 102 -5.88 -9.31 -8.22
C VAL A 102 -6.58 -8.00 -7.92
N LEU A 103 -7.10 -7.88 -6.70
CA LEU A 103 -7.76 -6.68 -6.21
C LEU A 103 -6.78 -5.90 -5.32
N SER A 104 -6.84 -4.58 -5.36
CA SER A 104 -5.99 -3.72 -4.54
C SER A 104 -6.81 -2.75 -3.71
N GLY A 105 -6.35 -2.48 -2.48
CA GLY A 105 -6.76 -1.34 -1.68
C GLY A 105 -5.55 -0.45 -1.41
N LEU A 106 -5.64 0.84 -1.72
CA LEU A 106 -4.62 1.84 -1.43
C LEU A 106 -5.15 2.78 -0.34
N ALA A 107 -4.55 2.75 0.84
CA ALA A 107 -4.90 3.64 1.94
C ALA A 107 -3.83 4.73 2.08
N SER A 108 -4.21 5.99 1.91
CA SER A 108 -3.37 7.16 2.15
C SER A 108 -3.83 7.85 3.43
N THR A 109 -2.96 7.87 4.43
CA THR A 109 -3.22 8.45 5.74
C THR A 109 -2.45 9.75 5.90
N ASN A 110 -3.17 10.86 6.00
CA ASN A 110 -2.60 12.14 6.40
C ASN A 110 -2.62 12.25 7.93
N THR A 111 -1.45 12.11 8.54
CA THR A 111 -1.30 12.11 10.00
C THR A 111 -1.47 13.49 10.62
N ILE A 112 -1.43 14.55 9.81
CA ILE A 112 -1.59 15.94 10.26
C ILE A 112 -3.08 16.30 10.31
N SER A 113 -3.83 16.02 9.25
CA SER A 113 -5.28 16.23 9.21
C SER A 113 -6.09 15.12 9.88
N GLN A 114 -5.44 14.01 10.26
CA GLN A 114 -6.09 12.85 10.87
C GLN A 114 -7.19 12.26 9.99
N THR A 115 -6.89 12.15 8.70
CA THR A 115 -7.81 11.61 7.69
C THR A 115 -7.14 10.52 6.88
N MET A 116 -7.93 9.56 6.45
CA MET A 116 -7.53 8.48 5.58
C MET A 116 -8.41 8.46 4.33
N ASP A 117 -7.77 8.40 3.18
CA ASP A 117 -8.41 8.17 1.89
C ASP A 117 -8.10 6.73 1.46
N ILE A 118 -9.09 6.01 0.95
CA ILE A 118 -8.95 4.62 0.52
C ILE A 118 -9.51 4.47 -0.89
N TYR A 119 -8.73 3.89 -1.78
CA TYR A 119 -9.13 3.59 -3.14
C TYR A 119 -9.00 2.09 -3.42
N PHE A 120 -10.04 1.52 -4.01
CA PHE A 120 -10.09 0.12 -4.42
C PHE A 120 -10.12 -0.02 -5.93
N ALA A 121 -9.37 -0.99 -6.46
CA ALA A 121 -9.32 -1.26 -7.89
C ALA A 121 -9.09 -2.74 -8.22
N ASP A 122 -9.52 -3.14 -9.42
CA ASP A 122 -9.11 -4.39 -10.05
C ASP A 122 -7.83 -4.20 -10.87
N HIS A 123 -6.81 -5.00 -10.57
CA HIS A 123 -5.48 -4.96 -11.17
C HIS A 123 -5.06 -6.29 -11.83
N SER A 124 -6.03 -7.17 -12.10
CA SER A 124 -5.81 -8.52 -12.66
C SER A 124 -4.96 -8.55 -13.94
N GLU A 125 -4.98 -7.48 -14.75
CA GLU A 125 -4.21 -7.41 -16.00
C GLU A 125 -2.79 -6.83 -15.84
N LYS A 126 -2.47 -6.21 -14.69
CA LYS A 126 -1.30 -5.32 -14.55
C LYS A 126 -0.27 -5.80 -13.53
N TYR A 127 -0.66 -6.56 -12.52
CA TYR A 127 0.24 -6.90 -11.41
C TYR A 127 0.92 -8.26 -11.56
N ARG A 128 2.27 -8.26 -11.53
CA ARG A 128 3.10 -9.49 -11.50
C ARG A 128 3.71 -9.79 -10.13
N ASN A 129 3.87 -8.78 -9.27
CA ASN A 129 4.43 -8.96 -7.93
C ASN A 129 3.31 -8.91 -6.90
N THR A 130 3.03 -10.05 -6.29
CA THR A 130 2.02 -10.22 -5.23
C THR A 130 2.70 -10.61 -3.91
N SER A 131 3.99 -10.31 -3.75
CA SER A 131 4.74 -10.66 -2.54
C SER A 131 4.21 -9.83 -1.37
N GLN A 132 3.91 -10.52 -0.27
CA GLN A 132 3.50 -9.87 0.97
C GLN A 132 4.66 -9.08 1.56
N LEU A 133 4.39 -7.86 1.99
CA LEU A 133 5.31 -7.06 2.78
C LEU A 133 5.13 -7.41 4.25
N VAL A 134 6.20 -7.90 4.87
CA VAL A 134 6.28 -8.08 6.33
C VAL A 134 7.04 -6.88 6.87
N LEU A 135 6.32 -6.01 7.58
CA LEU A 135 6.92 -4.86 8.25
C LEU A 135 7.54 -5.27 9.58
N GLU A 136 8.60 -4.55 9.96
CA GLU A 136 9.11 -4.57 11.33
C GLU A 136 8.07 -3.98 12.30
N ASP A 137 8.28 -4.16 13.60
CA ASP A 137 7.42 -3.54 14.60
C ASP A 137 7.48 -2.00 14.53
N ALA A 138 6.43 -1.34 15.01
CA ALA A 138 6.29 0.11 14.93
C ALA A 138 7.46 0.87 15.57
N GLU A 139 8.04 0.35 16.66
CA GLU A 139 9.18 0.99 17.33
C GLU A 139 10.44 0.93 16.46
N THR A 140 10.68 -0.21 15.82
CA THR A 140 11.78 -0.37 14.84
C THR A 140 11.65 0.62 13.68
N ILE A 141 10.46 0.78 13.11
CA ILE A 141 10.23 1.73 12.00
C ILE A 141 10.49 3.18 12.43
N VAL A 142 9.99 3.57 13.61
CA VAL A 142 10.26 4.91 14.18
C VAL A 142 11.75 5.12 14.44
N ASN A 143 12.46 4.10 14.92
CA ASN A 143 13.91 4.15 15.11
C ASN A 143 14.67 4.32 13.80
N ILE A 144 14.24 3.66 12.73
CA ILE A 144 14.80 3.80 11.39
C ILE A 144 14.57 5.23 10.87
N ALA A 145 13.36 5.76 10.98
CA ALA A 145 13.03 7.13 10.59
C ALA A 145 13.86 8.17 11.38
N ARG A 146 14.04 7.96 12.69
CA ARG A 146 14.88 8.80 13.55
C ARG A 146 16.35 8.76 13.15
N ARG A 147 16.87 7.60 12.75
CA ARG A 147 18.26 7.47 12.27
C ARG A 147 18.44 8.17 10.92
N ALA A 148 17.50 8.00 10.00
CA ALA A 148 17.50 8.70 8.73
C ALA A 148 17.48 10.22 8.92
N GLU A 149 16.62 10.74 9.82
CA GLU A 149 16.60 12.17 10.12
C GLU A 149 17.94 12.66 10.66
N ALA A 150 18.53 11.95 11.63
CA ALA A 150 19.83 12.32 12.20
C ALA A 150 20.94 12.36 11.12
N TYR A 151 20.94 11.41 10.19
CA TYR A 151 21.87 11.40 9.07
C TYR A 151 21.63 12.59 8.12
N ILE A 152 20.38 12.82 7.70
CA ILE A 152 19.99 13.96 6.84
C ILE A 152 20.44 15.30 7.45
N VAL A 153 20.27 15.47 8.77
CA VAL A 153 20.72 16.66 9.50
C VAL A 153 22.24 16.78 9.49
N SER A 154 22.94 15.69 9.81
CA SER A 154 24.42 15.69 9.89
C SER A 154 25.09 15.96 8.55
N SER A 155 24.49 15.48 7.45
CA SER A 155 24.95 15.67 6.08
C SER A 155 24.45 16.98 5.45
N ARG A 156 23.70 17.79 6.20
CA ARG A 156 23.20 19.13 5.78
C ARG A 156 22.29 19.09 4.55
N PHE A 157 21.51 18.03 4.38
CA PHE A 157 20.52 17.93 3.31
C PHE A 157 19.24 18.72 3.58
N GLN A 158 19.07 19.29 4.78
CA GLN A 158 17.93 20.14 5.12
C GLN A 158 18.05 21.57 4.55
N PRO A 159 16.93 22.27 4.28
CA PRO A 159 15.56 21.76 4.27
C PRO A 159 15.28 20.86 3.06
N CYS A 160 14.41 19.87 3.22
CA CYS A 160 14.02 18.92 2.18
C CYS A 160 12.63 18.31 2.44
N ASP A 161 12.02 17.79 1.38
CA ASP A 161 11.00 16.76 1.47
C ASP A 161 11.70 15.39 1.48
N VAL A 162 11.09 14.40 2.12
CA VAL A 162 11.60 13.03 2.21
C VAL A 162 10.51 12.02 1.90
N THR A 163 10.88 11.00 1.14
CA THR A 163 10.10 9.78 0.94
C THR A 163 10.86 8.62 1.56
N MET A 164 10.21 7.87 2.44
CA MET A 164 10.72 6.65 3.07
C MET A 164 9.89 5.47 2.59
N THR A 165 10.49 4.53 1.87
CA THR A 165 9.78 3.38 1.28
C THR A 165 10.42 2.08 1.73
N ARG A 166 9.60 1.08 2.06
CA ARG A 166 10.07 -0.29 2.29
C ARG A 166 10.15 -1.02 0.95
N ILE A 167 11.35 -1.43 0.54
CA ILE A 167 11.56 -2.26 -0.65
C ILE A 167 12.32 -3.51 -0.22
N ASP A 168 11.78 -4.68 -0.53
CA ASP A 168 12.35 -6.00 -0.17
C ASP A 168 12.79 -6.10 1.29
N LEU A 169 14.09 -6.05 1.57
CA LEU A 169 14.68 -6.16 2.92
C LEU A 169 15.37 -4.87 3.42
N THR A 170 15.28 -3.76 2.68
CA THR A 170 15.87 -2.45 3.03
C THR A 170 14.83 -1.32 3.12
N TRP A 171 15.20 -0.26 3.84
CA TRP A 171 14.46 1.00 3.88
C TRP A 171 15.15 2.02 2.98
N HIS A 172 14.44 2.49 1.97
CA HIS A 172 14.95 3.47 1.02
C HIS A 172 14.47 4.87 1.37
N PHE A 173 15.38 5.83 1.30
CA PHE A 173 15.12 7.23 1.55
C PHE A 173 15.48 8.03 0.31
N LEU A 174 14.54 8.84 -0.16
CA LEU A 174 14.74 9.83 -1.21
C LEU A 174 14.45 11.21 -0.61
N CYS A 175 15.42 12.11 -0.71
CA CYS A 175 15.25 13.50 -0.31
C CYS A 175 15.21 14.39 -1.55
N THR A 176 14.28 15.33 -1.58
CA THR A 176 14.16 16.30 -2.67
C THR A 176 14.21 17.73 -2.15
N GLU A 177 14.21 18.70 -3.06
CA GLU A 177 13.95 20.10 -2.71
C GLU A 177 12.69 20.26 -1.84
N PRO A 178 12.63 21.27 -0.97
CA PRO A 178 11.45 21.49 -0.13
C PRO A 178 10.25 21.92 -0.97
N ASN A 179 9.08 21.36 -0.66
CA ASN A 179 7.80 21.61 -1.37
C ASN A 179 7.79 21.16 -2.84
N SER A 180 8.64 20.21 -3.21
CA SER A 180 8.66 19.63 -4.55
C SER A 180 8.01 18.25 -4.62
N GLY A 181 7.78 17.62 -3.47
CA GLY A 181 7.34 16.24 -3.39
C GLY A 181 8.35 15.25 -4.00
N PRO A 182 7.96 13.98 -4.20
CA PRO A 182 8.88 12.90 -4.60
C PRO A 182 9.47 13.07 -6.02
N LEU A 183 8.90 13.95 -6.85
CA LEU A 183 9.36 14.22 -8.23
C LEU A 183 10.29 15.44 -8.32
N GLY A 184 10.63 16.04 -7.19
CA GLY A 184 11.54 17.17 -7.14
C GLY A 184 12.98 16.84 -7.49
N ARG A 185 13.82 17.88 -7.51
CA ARG A 185 15.25 17.69 -7.66
C ARG A 185 15.81 16.93 -6.45
N GLN A 186 16.39 15.76 -6.71
CA GLN A 186 17.01 14.92 -5.69
C GLN A 186 18.16 15.66 -5.00
N LYS A 187 18.16 15.61 -3.66
CA LYS A 187 19.22 16.09 -2.77
C LYS A 187 20.02 14.95 -2.14
N CYS A 188 19.35 13.87 -1.75
CA CYS A 188 19.99 12.65 -1.28
C CYS A 188 19.19 11.41 -1.67
N MET A 189 19.90 10.29 -1.77
CA MET A 189 19.28 8.97 -1.78
C MET A 189 20.15 8.00 -0.98
N PHE A 190 19.55 7.30 -0.04
CA PHE A 190 20.27 6.33 0.79
C PHE A 190 19.37 5.20 1.29
N GLU A 191 20.00 4.14 1.76
CA GLU A 191 19.33 2.95 2.29
C GLU A 191 19.74 2.68 3.74
N ILE A 192 18.79 2.24 4.56
CA ILE A 192 19.03 1.74 5.91
C ILE A 192 18.65 0.26 5.98
N ASP A 193 19.60 -0.55 6.45
CA ASP A 193 19.34 -1.95 6.78
C ASP A 193 18.54 -2.04 8.11
N PRO A 194 17.40 -2.73 8.14
CA PRO A 194 16.51 -2.75 9.30
C PRO A 194 17.06 -3.52 10.50
N VAL A 195 18.09 -4.36 10.33
CA VAL A 195 18.63 -5.21 11.41
C VAL A 195 19.83 -4.53 12.07
N THR A 196 20.77 -4.07 11.26
CA THR A 196 22.01 -3.42 11.70
C THR A 196 21.83 -1.93 11.95
N HIS A 197 20.77 -1.35 11.38
CA HIS A 197 20.54 0.09 11.33
C HIS A 197 21.70 0.89 10.73
N ALA A 198 22.50 0.23 9.89
CA ALA A 198 23.59 0.83 9.14
C ALA A 198 23.05 1.45 7.85
N ILE A 199 23.70 2.52 7.42
CA ILE A 199 23.50 3.09 6.08
C ILE A 199 24.33 2.23 5.12
N VAL A 200 23.69 1.61 4.13
CA VAL A 200 24.31 0.57 3.29
C VAL A 200 24.55 0.99 1.84
N ASN A 201 23.84 2.01 1.36
CA ASN A 201 23.99 2.54 0.00
C ASN A 201 23.77 4.06 0.08
N GLU A 202 24.70 4.85 -0.47
CA GLU A 202 24.69 6.31 -0.43
C GLU A 202 24.99 6.82 -1.85
N GLN A 203 24.09 7.64 -2.38
CA GLN A 203 24.31 8.36 -3.63
C GLN A 203 24.20 9.86 -3.38
N ASP A 204 25.36 10.50 -3.32
CA ASP A 204 25.49 11.95 -3.26
C ASP A 204 25.52 12.54 -4.68
N ASN A 205 24.72 13.59 -4.92
CA ASN A 205 24.71 14.39 -6.14
C ASN A 205 25.48 15.69 -5.98
#